data_AF-A0A7K3G371-F1
#
_entry.id   AF-A0A7K3G371-F1
#
_cell.length_a   1.000
_cell.length_b   1.000
_cell.length_c   1.000
_cell.angle_alpha   90.00
_cell.angle_beta   90.00
_cell.angle_gamma   90.00
#
_symmetry.space_group_name_H-M   'P 1'
#
loop_
_entity.id
_entity.type
_entity.pdbx_description
1 polymer ?
#
loop_
_entity_poly.entity_id
_entity_poly.type
_entity_poly.pdbx_seq_one_letter_code
_entity_poly.pdbx_strand_id
1 'polypeptide(L)'
;GFFNGRRLVPIIMAFVGTLVGVVFGLIWEPIGNGISSFGEWMTGLGATGAGLFGLINRALIPVGMHQFVNTVSWFQIGDFTNAAGEVVHGDLNRFFAGDPSAGIFMSGFFPIMMFGLPAAALAIAHSARPERRKAVMGMMLSLALTSFVTGITEPIEFTFMFIAPLLYAIHAVLTAISMAVTWALGVHAGFTFSAGFIDYALNWNLATKPWLIIPIGLVFAAVYYVVFRFAITKFNLPTPGREPEEEIEDLTKA
;
A
#
# COMPACT_ATOMS: atom_id res chain seq x y z
N GLY A 1 20.15 -45.44 -10.00
CA GLY A 1 18.70 -45.72 -10.04
C GLY A 1 17.99 -44.68 -10.86
N PHE A 2 16.94 -45.05 -11.59
CA PHE A 2 16.19 -44.17 -12.52
C PHE A 2 15.67 -42.88 -11.86
N PHE A 3 15.38 -42.92 -10.56
CA PHE A 3 14.85 -41.79 -9.78
C PHE A 3 15.91 -40.93 -9.07
N ASN A 4 17.21 -41.18 -9.23
CA ASN A 4 18.25 -40.37 -8.57
C ASN A 4 18.39 -38.96 -9.19
N GLY A 5 18.96 -38.05 -8.40
CA GLY A 5 19.24 -36.69 -8.82
C GLY A 5 17.98 -35.83 -8.89
N ARG A 6 17.84 -35.00 -9.93
CA ARG A 6 16.73 -34.03 -10.06
C ARG A 6 15.34 -34.67 -10.08
N ARG A 7 15.23 -35.95 -10.43
CA ARG A 7 13.97 -36.71 -10.47
C ARG A 7 13.47 -37.15 -9.09
N LEU A 8 14.36 -37.19 -8.09
CA LEU A 8 14.00 -37.50 -6.72
C LEU A 8 13.28 -36.33 -6.04
N VAL A 9 13.61 -35.10 -6.44
CA VAL A 9 13.11 -33.87 -5.81
C VAL A 9 11.58 -33.80 -5.84
N PRO A 10 10.87 -33.98 -6.98
CA PRO A 10 9.41 -33.99 -6.99
C PRO A 10 8.79 -35.09 -6.14
N ILE A 11 9.42 -36.27 -6.06
CA ILE A 11 8.92 -37.41 -5.27
C ILE A 11 8.98 -37.06 -3.79
N ILE A 12 10.12 -36.57 -3.29
CA ILE A 12 10.25 -36.12 -1.90
C ILE A 12 9.30 -34.95 -1.63
N MET A 13 9.23 -33.97 -2.54
CA MET A 13 8.35 -32.82 -2.40
C MET A 13 6.86 -33.19 -2.35
N ALA A 14 6.44 -34.28 -3.00
CA ALA A 14 5.08 -34.78 -2.88
C ALA A 14 4.79 -35.21 -1.43
N PHE A 15 5.65 -36.05 -0.83
CA PHE A 15 5.46 -36.49 0.56
C PHE A 15 5.59 -35.35 1.57
N VAL A 16 6.61 -34.50 1.41
CA VAL A 16 6.81 -33.32 2.27
C VAL A 16 5.63 -32.37 2.12
N GLY A 17 5.17 -32.09 0.90
CA GLY A 17 4.03 -31.24 0.62
C GLY A 17 2.73 -31.80 1.19
N THR A 18 2.49 -33.11 1.11
CA THR A 18 1.35 -33.76 1.77
C THR A 18 1.42 -33.61 3.29
N LEU A 19 2.58 -33.88 3.89
CA LEU A 19 2.75 -33.76 5.35
C LEU A 19 2.52 -32.32 5.81
N VAL A 20 3.14 -31.35 5.13
CA VAL A 20 2.95 -29.92 5.39
C VAL A 20 1.48 -29.54 5.21
N GLY A 21 0.83 -29.98 4.14
CA GLY A 21 -0.59 -29.71 3.87
C GLY A 21 -1.51 -30.26 4.96
N VAL A 22 -1.27 -31.47 5.47
CA VAL A 22 -2.03 -32.04 6.58
C VAL A 22 -1.81 -31.23 7.86
N VAL A 23 -0.55 -30.90 8.18
CA VAL A 23 -0.23 -30.08 9.36
C VAL A 23 -0.95 -28.74 9.30
N PHE A 24 -0.82 -28.00 8.19
CA PHE A 24 -1.50 -26.72 8.00
C PHE A 24 -3.02 -26.88 8.03
N GLY A 25 -3.59 -27.89 7.37
CA GLY A 25 -5.03 -28.15 7.41
C GLY A 25 -5.59 -28.38 8.82
N LEU A 26 -4.83 -29.07 9.69
CA LEU A 26 -5.24 -29.33 11.07
C LEU A 26 -5.09 -28.11 12.00
N ILE A 27 -4.12 -27.22 11.73
CA ILE A 27 -3.87 -26.03 12.57
C ILE A 27 -4.46 -24.75 12.00
N TRP A 28 -5.02 -24.76 10.79
CA TRP A 28 -5.46 -23.54 10.12
C TRP A 28 -6.67 -22.91 10.79
N GLU A 29 -7.64 -23.70 11.24
CA GLU A 29 -8.88 -23.19 11.83
C GLU A 29 -8.64 -22.19 12.99
N PRO A 30 -7.83 -22.48 14.03
CA PRO A 30 -7.56 -21.50 15.08
C PRO A 30 -6.81 -20.26 14.57
N ILE A 31 -5.93 -20.40 13.57
CA ILE A 31 -5.22 -19.27 12.96
C ILE A 31 -6.19 -18.38 12.19
N GLY A 32 -7.05 -18.99 11.36
CA GLY A 32 -8.09 -18.31 10.59
C GLY A 32 -9.06 -17.57 11.51
N ASN A 33 -9.53 -18.21 12.57
CA ASN A 33 -10.40 -17.59 13.57
C ASN A 33 -9.73 -16.39 14.24
N GLY A 34 -8.43 -16.49 14.55
CA GLY A 34 -7.66 -15.37 15.10
C GLY A 34 -7.56 -14.20 14.12
N ILE A 35 -7.34 -14.48 12.84
CA ILE A 35 -7.28 -13.47 11.77
C ILE A 35 -8.64 -12.80 11.59
N SER A 36 -9.73 -13.57 11.49
CA SER A 36 -11.08 -13.03 11.33
C SER A 36 -11.47 -12.16 12.53
N SER A 37 -11.21 -12.64 13.76
CA SER A 37 -11.49 -11.89 14.99
C SER A 37 -10.71 -10.58 15.04
N PHE A 38 -9.43 -10.60 14.63
CA PHE A 38 -8.60 -9.40 14.55
C PHE A 38 -9.13 -8.42 13.48
N GLY A 39 -9.56 -8.95 12.34
CA GLY A 39 -10.18 -8.17 11.27
C GLY A 39 -11.46 -7.47 11.71
N GLU A 40 -12.39 -8.21 12.31
CA GLU A 40 -13.65 -7.69 12.83
C GLU A 40 -13.43 -6.65 13.93
N TRP A 41 -12.50 -6.93 14.86
CA TRP A 41 -12.08 -5.96 15.87
C TRP A 41 -11.58 -4.67 15.23
N MET A 42 -10.72 -4.78 14.21
CA MET A 42 -10.18 -3.62 13.50
C MET A 42 -11.29 -2.84 12.78
N THR A 43 -12.21 -3.50 12.10
CA THR A 43 -13.38 -2.85 11.47
C THR A 43 -14.23 -2.11 12.51
N GLY A 44 -14.44 -2.71 13.69
CA GLY A 44 -15.20 -2.10 14.79
C GLY A 44 -14.58 -0.82 15.38
N LEU A 45 -13.28 -0.59 15.19
CA LEU A 45 -12.60 0.65 15.61
C LEU A 45 -12.87 1.84 14.67
N GLY A 46 -13.57 1.63 13.55
CA GLY A 46 -13.89 2.68 12.58
C GLY A 46 -12.64 3.39 12.06
N ALA A 47 -12.58 4.73 12.21
CA ALA A 47 -11.47 5.54 11.69
C ALA A 47 -10.10 5.09 12.27
N THR A 48 -10.05 4.76 13.55
CA THR A 48 -8.81 4.24 14.15
C THR A 48 -8.41 2.90 13.56
N GLY A 49 -9.39 2.06 13.23
CA GLY A 49 -9.19 0.77 12.55
C GLY A 49 -8.61 0.93 11.15
N ALA A 50 -9.19 1.83 10.35
CA ALA A 50 -8.67 2.17 9.02
C ALA A 50 -7.21 2.63 9.10
N GLY A 51 -6.89 3.48 10.08
CA GLY A 51 -5.52 3.94 10.32
C GLY A 51 -4.56 2.82 10.70
N LEU A 52 -4.97 1.94 11.62
CA LEU A 52 -4.17 0.77 12.02
C LEU A 52 -3.89 -0.15 10.82
N PHE A 53 -4.89 -0.42 9.99
CA PHE A 53 -4.71 -1.16 8.75
C PHE A 53 -3.67 -0.49 7.84
N GLY A 54 -3.78 0.82 7.60
CA GLY A 54 -2.82 1.56 6.78
C GLY A 54 -1.38 1.46 7.30
N LEU A 55 -1.20 1.52 8.62
CA LEU A 55 0.11 1.36 9.25
C LEU A 55 0.68 -0.05 9.06
N ILE A 56 -0.13 -1.09 9.36
CA ILE A 56 0.28 -2.50 9.19
C ILE A 56 0.61 -2.78 7.74
N ASN A 57 -0.23 -2.30 6.82
CA ASN A 57 -0.06 -2.47 5.39
C ASN A 57 1.30 -1.94 4.93
N ARG A 58 1.63 -0.68 5.26
CA ARG A 58 2.92 -0.09 4.88
C ARG A 58 4.08 -0.78 5.61
N ALA A 59 3.97 -1.06 6.90
CA ALA A 59 5.03 -1.74 7.65
C ALA A 59 5.46 -3.09 7.07
N LEU A 60 4.55 -3.79 6.37
CA LEU A 60 4.79 -5.11 5.79
C LEU A 60 5.26 -5.10 4.32
N ILE A 61 5.33 -3.95 3.66
CA ILE A 61 5.85 -3.87 2.28
C ILE A 61 7.30 -4.32 2.16
N PRO A 62 8.24 -3.94 3.05
CA PRO A 62 9.64 -4.33 2.92
C PRO A 62 9.88 -5.85 2.86
N VAL A 63 8.94 -6.64 3.40
CA VAL A 63 8.98 -8.11 3.40
C VAL A 63 7.93 -8.75 2.48
N GLY A 64 7.21 -7.96 1.67
CA GLY A 64 6.18 -8.43 0.74
C GLY A 64 4.87 -8.90 1.37
N MET A 65 4.76 -8.88 2.71
CA MET A 65 3.61 -9.43 3.44
C MET A 65 2.35 -8.57 3.41
N HIS A 66 2.43 -7.34 2.91
CA HIS A 66 1.27 -6.46 2.72
C HIS A 66 0.19 -7.09 1.82
N GLN A 67 0.59 -7.94 0.86
CA GLN A 67 -0.35 -8.65 -0.01
C GLN A 67 -1.23 -9.64 0.76
N PHE A 68 -0.70 -10.31 1.77
CA PHE A 68 -1.49 -11.18 2.64
C PHE A 68 -2.56 -10.39 3.39
N VAL A 69 -2.17 -9.24 3.96
CA VAL A 69 -3.09 -8.36 4.69
C VAL A 69 -4.16 -7.78 3.76
N ASN A 70 -3.78 -7.41 2.53
CA ASN A 70 -4.71 -7.02 1.47
C ASN A 70 -5.69 -8.13 1.15
N THR A 71 -5.22 -9.36 0.90
CA THR A 71 -6.08 -10.48 0.53
C THR A 71 -7.13 -10.75 1.60
N VAL A 72 -6.72 -10.79 2.87
CA VAL A 72 -7.63 -11.01 3.99
C VAL A 72 -8.63 -9.86 4.10
N SER A 73 -8.16 -8.62 4.09
CA SER A 73 -9.03 -7.45 4.32
C SER A 73 -10.01 -7.20 3.19
N TRP A 74 -9.56 -7.36 1.95
CA TRP A 74 -10.36 -7.03 0.77
C TRP A 74 -11.26 -8.18 0.32
N PHE A 75 -10.93 -9.44 0.64
CA PHE A 75 -11.69 -10.60 0.14
C PHE A 75 -12.28 -11.51 1.23
N GLN A 76 -11.92 -11.33 2.51
CA GLN A 76 -12.36 -12.24 3.58
C GLN A 76 -13.05 -11.52 4.75
N ILE A 77 -12.59 -10.33 5.15
CA ILE A 77 -13.12 -9.65 6.35
C ILE A 77 -14.50 -9.02 6.11
N GLY A 78 -15.45 -9.47 6.92
CA GLY A 78 -16.81 -8.93 7.00
C GLY A 78 -17.73 -9.48 5.93
N ASP A 79 -19.02 -9.48 6.25
CA ASP A 79 -20.09 -10.07 5.45
C ASP A 79 -21.12 -9.02 5.05
N PHE A 80 -21.64 -9.13 3.84
CA PHE A 80 -22.78 -8.34 3.37
C PHE A 80 -23.70 -9.23 2.55
N THR A 81 -25.01 -9.18 2.82
CA THR A 81 -26.00 -9.84 1.97
C THR A 81 -26.55 -8.82 0.98
N ASN A 82 -26.32 -9.06 -0.30
CA ASN A 82 -26.76 -8.15 -1.36
C ASN A 82 -28.29 -8.24 -1.59
N ALA A 83 -28.82 -7.37 -2.46
CA ALA A 83 -30.26 -7.35 -2.77
C ALA A 83 -30.79 -8.65 -3.41
N ALA A 84 -29.91 -9.49 -3.96
CA ALA A 84 -30.26 -10.79 -4.52
C ALA A 84 -30.24 -11.94 -3.47
N GLY A 85 -29.86 -11.65 -2.22
CA GLY A 85 -29.75 -12.63 -1.14
C GLY A 85 -28.41 -13.38 -1.12
N GLU A 86 -27.43 -12.96 -1.92
CA GLU A 86 -26.10 -13.56 -1.95
C GLU A 86 -25.21 -12.92 -0.87
N VAL A 87 -24.49 -13.74 -0.11
CA VAL A 87 -23.51 -13.28 0.86
C VAL A 87 -22.18 -13.03 0.13
N VAL A 88 -21.67 -11.81 0.25
CA VAL A 88 -20.34 -11.42 -0.25
C VAL A 88 -19.41 -11.10 0.91
N HIS A 89 -18.14 -11.46 0.74
CA HIS A 89 -17.12 -11.34 1.77
C HIS A 89 -16.00 -10.40 1.34
N GLY A 90 -15.44 -9.69 2.33
CA GLY A 90 -14.30 -8.80 2.14
C GLY A 90 -14.68 -7.40 1.65
N ASP A 91 -13.92 -6.43 2.13
CA ASP A 91 -14.23 -5.00 1.97
C ASP A 91 -14.39 -4.56 0.51
N LEU A 92 -13.57 -5.12 -0.41
CA LEU A 92 -13.63 -4.80 -1.83
C LEU A 92 -14.92 -5.34 -2.46
N ASN A 93 -15.22 -6.62 -2.28
CA ASN A 93 -16.41 -7.23 -2.88
C ASN A 93 -17.69 -6.64 -2.29
N ARG A 94 -17.69 -6.36 -0.98
CA ARG A 94 -18.81 -5.68 -0.30
C ARG A 94 -19.08 -4.30 -0.89
N PHE A 95 -18.03 -3.50 -1.12
CA PHE A 95 -18.18 -2.19 -1.77
C PHE A 95 -18.83 -2.31 -3.16
N PHE A 96 -18.37 -3.24 -3.99
CA PHE A 96 -18.94 -3.45 -5.33
C PHE A 96 -20.34 -4.09 -5.33
N ALA A 97 -20.72 -4.77 -4.25
CA ALA A 97 -22.09 -5.25 -4.03
C ALA A 97 -23.04 -4.16 -3.51
N GLY A 98 -22.55 -2.94 -3.26
CA GLY A 98 -23.34 -1.80 -2.81
C GLY A 98 -23.47 -1.67 -1.30
N ASP A 99 -22.58 -2.28 -0.51
CA ASP A 99 -22.54 -2.10 0.94
C ASP A 99 -22.11 -0.66 1.29
N PRO A 100 -22.99 0.17 1.89
CA PRO A 100 -22.65 1.55 2.25
C PRO A 100 -21.65 1.63 3.41
N SER A 101 -21.32 0.53 4.08
CA SER A 101 -20.35 0.46 5.18
C SER A 101 -18.97 -0.10 4.78
N ALA A 102 -18.78 -0.40 3.50
CA ALA A 102 -17.52 -0.92 2.96
C ALA A 102 -16.57 0.19 2.45
N GLY A 103 -15.33 -0.18 2.19
CA GLY A 103 -14.25 0.70 1.76
C GLY A 103 -13.33 1.17 2.89
N ILE A 104 -13.50 0.65 4.11
CA ILE A 104 -12.70 1.04 5.29
C ILE A 104 -11.21 0.74 5.12
N PHE A 105 -10.88 -0.32 4.40
CA PHE A 105 -9.50 -0.73 4.09
C PHE A 105 -9.03 -0.23 2.72
N MET A 106 -9.76 0.73 2.13
CA MET A 106 -9.54 1.18 0.75
C MET A 106 -9.49 2.71 0.59
N SER A 107 -10.47 3.44 1.12
CA SER A 107 -10.70 4.85 0.80
C SER A 107 -9.49 5.76 1.00
N GLY A 108 -8.73 5.55 2.09
CA GLY A 108 -7.60 6.42 2.42
C GLY A 108 -6.32 6.16 1.65
N PHE A 109 -6.29 5.20 0.72
CA PHE A 109 -5.17 5.08 -0.20
C PHE A 109 -5.22 6.15 -1.29
N PHE A 110 -6.41 6.57 -1.73
CA PHE A 110 -6.55 7.57 -2.81
C PHE A 110 -5.80 8.87 -2.52
N PRO A 111 -5.94 9.53 -1.33
CA PRO A 111 -5.18 10.75 -1.05
C PRO A 111 -3.65 10.55 -1.07
N ILE A 112 -3.17 9.37 -0.68
CA ILE A 112 -1.73 9.07 -0.66
C ILE A 112 -1.21 8.86 -2.08
N MET A 113 -1.87 8.00 -2.86
CA MET A 113 -1.40 7.56 -4.16
C MET A 113 -1.54 8.65 -5.23
N MET A 114 -2.64 9.43 -5.16
CA MET A 114 -2.90 10.53 -6.08
C MET A 114 -2.23 11.84 -5.67
N PHE A 115 -1.84 12.04 -4.41
CA PHE A 115 -1.36 13.36 -3.98
C PHE A 115 -0.13 13.32 -3.08
N GLY A 116 -0.16 12.50 -2.01
CA GLY A 116 0.95 12.39 -1.07
C GLY A 116 2.27 11.95 -1.71
N LEU A 117 2.27 10.80 -2.39
CA LEU A 117 3.47 10.25 -3.03
C LEU A 117 3.97 11.09 -4.22
N PRO A 118 3.11 11.62 -5.11
CA PRO A 118 3.54 12.62 -6.08
C PRO A 118 4.23 13.84 -5.45
N ALA A 119 3.74 14.32 -4.30
CA ALA A 119 4.36 15.42 -3.58
C ALA A 119 5.70 15.03 -2.91
N ALA A 120 5.82 13.80 -2.39
CA ALA A 120 7.11 13.26 -1.93
C ALA A 120 8.12 13.14 -3.07
N ALA A 121 7.71 12.65 -4.24
CA ALA A 121 8.56 12.56 -5.42
C ALA A 121 9.09 13.95 -5.82
N LEU A 122 8.23 14.98 -5.78
CA LEU A 122 8.64 16.37 -6.00
C LEU A 122 9.61 16.87 -4.91
N ALA A 123 9.38 16.54 -3.64
CA ALA A 123 10.28 16.90 -2.55
C ALA A 123 11.67 16.26 -2.70
N ILE A 124 11.73 14.99 -3.11
CA ILE A 124 12.96 14.27 -3.44
C ILE A 124 13.69 14.98 -4.59
N ALA A 125 12.99 15.24 -5.70
CA ALA A 125 13.57 15.92 -6.86
C ALA A 125 14.12 17.31 -6.53
N HIS A 126 13.39 18.11 -5.74
CA HIS A 126 13.87 19.43 -5.30
C HIS A 126 15.05 19.36 -4.33
N SER A 127 15.20 18.25 -3.61
CA SER A 127 16.30 18.04 -2.66
C SER A 127 17.56 17.45 -3.31
N ALA A 128 17.49 16.99 -4.55
CA ALA A 128 18.66 16.52 -5.31
C ALA A 128 19.70 17.65 -5.51
N ARG A 129 20.98 17.26 -5.59
CA ARG A 129 22.08 18.18 -5.91
C ARG A 129 21.85 18.88 -7.26
N PRO A 130 22.28 20.15 -7.43
CA PRO A 130 22.00 20.93 -8.64
C PRO A 130 22.35 20.22 -9.95
N GLU A 131 23.46 19.46 -9.95
CA GLU A 131 24.02 18.78 -11.12
C GLU A 131 23.15 17.58 -11.54
N ARG A 132 22.44 16.94 -10.61
CA ARG A 132 21.58 15.78 -10.86
C ARG A 132 20.09 16.11 -10.90
N ARG A 133 19.69 17.31 -10.47
CA ARG A 133 18.29 17.71 -10.30
C ARG A 133 17.44 17.49 -11.55
N LYS A 134 17.97 17.77 -12.73
CA LYS A 134 17.23 17.56 -13.99
C LYS A 134 16.90 16.10 -14.25
N ALA A 135 17.87 15.20 -14.04
CA ALA A 135 17.68 13.76 -14.22
C ALA A 135 16.71 13.19 -13.17
N VAL A 136 16.91 13.55 -11.89
CA VAL A 136 16.04 13.09 -10.80
C VAL A 136 14.63 13.63 -10.97
N MET A 137 14.45 14.88 -11.39
CA MET A 137 13.13 15.46 -11.67
C MET A 137 12.39 14.68 -12.76
N GLY A 138 13.07 14.35 -13.87
CA GLY A 138 12.46 13.56 -14.94
C GLY A 138 12.01 12.17 -14.46
N MET A 139 12.87 11.48 -13.71
CA MET A 139 12.53 10.19 -13.10
C MET A 139 11.35 10.31 -12.13
N MET A 140 11.44 11.19 -11.13
CA MET A 140 10.41 11.38 -10.10
C MET A 140 9.07 11.80 -10.68
N LEU A 141 9.05 12.65 -11.72
CA LEU A 141 7.81 13.04 -12.39
C LEU A 141 7.13 11.86 -13.07
N SER A 142 7.90 11.01 -13.76
CA SER A 142 7.35 9.80 -14.38
C SER A 142 6.75 8.86 -13.34
N LEU A 143 7.46 8.63 -12.24
CA LEU A 143 6.97 7.76 -11.16
C LEU A 143 5.73 8.35 -10.47
N ALA A 144 5.74 9.66 -10.21
CA ALA A 144 4.59 10.40 -9.66
C ALA A 144 3.35 10.27 -10.56
N LEU A 145 3.51 10.38 -11.88
CA LEU A 145 2.42 10.20 -12.81
C LEU A 145 1.88 8.77 -12.80
N THR A 146 2.76 7.76 -12.74
CA THR A 146 2.34 6.36 -12.61
C THR A 146 1.54 6.15 -11.33
N SER A 147 2.02 6.64 -10.18
CA SER A 147 1.28 6.58 -8.90
C SER A 147 -0.05 7.31 -8.99
N PHE A 148 -0.09 8.51 -9.59
CA PHE A 148 -1.32 9.27 -9.75
C PHE A 148 -2.36 8.52 -10.56
N VAL A 149 -1.98 8.03 -11.74
CA VAL A 149 -2.91 7.46 -12.71
C VAL A 149 -3.35 6.06 -12.31
N THR A 150 -2.39 5.21 -11.96
CA THR A 150 -2.60 3.78 -11.74
C THR A 150 -2.68 3.41 -10.27
N GLY A 151 -2.12 4.23 -9.39
CA GLY A 151 -2.03 3.93 -7.97
C GLY A 151 -0.84 3.05 -7.57
N ILE A 152 0.00 2.63 -8.52
CA ILE A 152 1.22 1.86 -8.23
C ILE A 152 2.24 2.76 -7.52
N THR A 153 2.66 2.35 -6.32
CA THR A 153 3.48 3.18 -5.41
C THR A 153 4.93 2.72 -5.28
N GLU A 154 5.15 1.44 -5.51
CA GLU A 154 6.40 0.73 -5.26
C GLU A 154 7.61 1.40 -5.94
N PRO A 155 7.53 1.85 -7.20
CA PRO A 155 8.66 2.53 -7.83
C PRO A 155 9.11 3.80 -7.09
N ILE A 156 8.19 4.55 -6.48
CA ILE A 156 8.52 5.73 -5.66
C ILE A 156 9.06 5.27 -4.30
N GLU A 157 8.35 4.37 -3.63
CA GLU A 157 8.69 3.92 -2.27
C GLU A 157 10.09 3.27 -2.24
N PHE A 158 10.41 2.43 -3.22
CA PHE A 158 11.72 1.76 -3.30
C PHE A 158 12.89 2.73 -3.50
N THR A 159 12.63 3.96 -3.95
CA THR A 159 13.69 4.96 -4.06
C THR A 159 14.19 5.49 -2.72
N PHE A 160 13.48 5.24 -1.62
CA PHE A 160 13.88 5.71 -0.29
C PHE A 160 13.70 4.68 0.84
N MET A 161 12.91 3.62 0.64
CA MET A 161 12.55 2.64 1.67
C MET A 161 13.76 2.05 2.40
N PHE A 162 14.78 1.62 1.65
CA PHE A 162 15.95 0.94 2.20
C PHE A 162 17.09 1.90 2.55
N ILE A 163 17.24 2.99 1.78
CA ILE A 163 18.34 3.95 1.94
C ILE A 163 18.03 5.05 2.97
N ALA A 164 16.74 5.35 3.19
CA ALA A 164 16.27 6.33 4.16
C ALA A 164 15.04 5.82 4.93
N PRO A 165 15.22 4.82 5.83
CA PRO A 165 14.11 4.19 6.56
C PRO A 165 13.22 5.16 7.34
N LEU A 166 13.78 6.30 7.77
CA LEU A 166 13.02 7.38 8.42
C LEU A 166 11.91 7.94 7.51
N LEU A 167 12.19 8.16 6.23
CA LEU A 167 11.17 8.63 5.27
C LEU A 167 10.08 7.57 5.08
N TYR A 168 10.46 6.30 5.14
CA TYR A 168 9.51 5.19 5.07
C TYR A 168 8.60 5.11 6.30
N ALA A 169 9.15 5.28 7.49
CA ALA A 169 8.36 5.36 8.72
C ALA A 169 7.39 6.55 8.68
N ILE A 170 7.84 7.72 8.23
CA ILE A 170 7.00 8.91 8.03
C ILE A 170 5.87 8.59 7.04
N HIS A 171 6.19 7.97 5.90
CA HIS A 171 5.21 7.58 4.89
C HIS A 171 4.16 6.61 5.45
N ALA A 172 4.59 5.61 6.22
CA ALA A 172 3.69 4.65 6.86
C ALA A 172 2.71 5.33 7.82
N VAL A 173 3.21 6.24 8.66
CA VAL A 173 2.38 7.02 9.59
C VAL A 173 1.43 7.96 8.86
N LEU A 174 1.89 8.68 7.83
CA LEU A 174 1.03 9.56 7.05
C LEU A 174 -0.05 8.78 6.30
N THR A 175 0.26 7.58 5.80
CA THR A 175 -0.72 6.68 5.21
C THR A 175 -1.76 6.23 6.24
N ALA A 176 -1.35 5.84 7.44
CA ALA A 176 -2.26 5.52 8.54
C ALA A 176 -3.19 6.70 8.88
N ILE A 177 -2.65 7.91 8.98
CA ILE A 177 -3.46 9.12 9.23
C ILE A 177 -4.43 9.36 8.07
N SER A 178 -4.01 9.13 6.83
CA SER A 178 -4.87 9.30 5.66
C SER A 178 -6.04 8.34 5.66
N MET A 179 -5.80 7.06 5.98
CA MET A 179 -6.84 6.05 6.19
C MET A 179 -7.83 6.47 7.26
N ALA A 180 -7.34 6.89 8.43
CA ALA A 180 -8.20 7.32 9.52
C ALA A 180 -9.02 8.56 9.18
N VAL A 181 -8.39 9.62 8.65
CA VAL A 181 -9.05 10.90 8.33
C VAL A 181 -10.07 10.72 7.22
N THR A 182 -9.74 9.99 6.17
CA THR A 182 -10.64 9.75 5.04
C THR A 182 -11.90 9.02 5.49
N TRP A 183 -11.74 7.99 6.32
CA TRP A 183 -12.87 7.28 6.91
C TRP A 183 -13.66 8.16 7.89
N ALA A 184 -12.99 8.91 8.76
CA ALA A 184 -13.64 9.80 9.74
C ALA A 184 -14.51 10.89 9.08
N LEU A 185 -14.13 11.35 7.89
CA LEU A 185 -14.90 12.32 7.10
C LEU A 185 -16.08 11.67 6.32
N GLY A 186 -16.22 10.35 6.43
CA GLY A 186 -17.29 9.55 5.82
C GLY A 186 -17.13 9.35 4.33
N VAL A 187 -15.88 9.24 3.86
CA VAL A 187 -15.58 8.90 2.46
C VAL A 187 -15.47 7.38 2.34
N HIS A 188 -16.39 6.79 1.57
CA HIS A 188 -16.39 5.35 1.30
C HIS A 188 -16.15 5.15 -0.20
N ALA A 189 -14.95 4.72 -0.56
CA ALA A 189 -14.52 4.53 -1.94
C ALA A 189 -13.70 3.25 -2.04
N GLY A 190 -14.04 2.42 -3.04
CA GLY A 190 -13.27 1.25 -3.42
C GLY A 190 -12.51 1.46 -4.72
N PHE A 191 -11.71 0.46 -5.07
CA PHE A 191 -10.89 0.35 -6.27
C PHE A 191 -10.83 -1.11 -6.70
N THR A 192 -10.54 -1.39 -7.98
CA THR A 192 -10.31 -2.75 -8.46
C THR A 192 -8.83 -3.08 -8.61
N PHE A 193 -7.98 -2.06 -8.76
CA PHE A 193 -6.55 -2.23 -8.94
C PHE A 193 -5.73 -1.67 -7.79
N SER A 194 -5.62 -0.33 -7.66
CA SER A 194 -4.69 0.27 -6.70
C SER A 194 -5.02 1.71 -6.33
N ALA A 195 -6.29 2.12 -6.27
CA ALA A 195 -6.69 3.47 -5.82
C ALA A 195 -6.06 4.64 -6.61
N GLY A 196 -5.75 4.42 -7.89
CA GLY A 196 -5.31 5.48 -8.80
C GLY A 196 -6.46 6.35 -9.30
N PHE A 197 -6.14 7.39 -10.07
CA PHE A 197 -7.13 8.27 -10.71
C PHE A 197 -8.13 7.49 -11.58
N ILE A 198 -7.69 6.42 -12.24
CA ILE A 198 -8.59 5.56 -13.04
C ILE A 198 -9.67 4.94 -12.14
N ASP A 199 -9.26 4.30 -11.03
CA ASP A 199 -10.20 3.72 -10.06
C ASP A 199 -11.12 4.80 -9.47
N TYR A 200 -10.58 5.97 -9.15
CA TYR A 200 -11.34 7.09 -8.60
C TYR A 200 -12.45 7.55 -9.55
N ALA A 201 -12.11 7.72 -10.83
CA ALA A 201 -13.04 8.16 -11.85
C ALA A 201 -14.11 7.10 -12.14
N LEU A 202 -13.72 5.82 -12.23
CA LEU A 202 -14.65 4.72 -12.49
C LEU A 202 -15.64 4.50 -11.35
N ASN A 203 -15.18 4.64 -10.10
CA ASN A 203 -16.01 4.40 -8.92
C ASN A 203 -16.75 5.63 -8.41
N TRP A 204 -16.71 6.77 -9.12
CA TRP A 204 -17.29 8.04 -8.66
C TRP A 204 -18.76 7.93 -8.24
N ASN A 205 -19.59 7.24 -9.03
CA ASN A 205 -21.02 7.14 -8.76
C ASN A 205 -21.38 6.10 -7.69
N LEU A 206 -20.45 5.18 -7.40
CA LEU A 206 -20.62 4.15 -6.38
C LEU A 206 -20.11 4.63 -5.01
N ALA A 207 -19.08 5.48 -5.01
CA ALA A 207 -18.46 6.00 -3.81
C ALA A 207 -19.36 6.99 -3.05
N THR A 208 -19.24 7.00 -1.72
CA THR A 208 -19.84 8.00 -0.84
C THR A 208 -18.88 9.17 -0.65
N LYS A 209 -19.34 10.38 -0.96
CA LYS A 209 -18.56 11.64 -0.90
C LYS A 209 -17.18 11.58 -1.61
N PRO A 210 -17.07 11.04 -2.83
CA PRO A 210 -15.78 10.89 -3.53
C PRO A 210 -15.05 12.23 -3.70
N TRP A 211 -15.79 13.32 -3.90
CA TRP A 211 -15.22 14.66 -4.07
C TRP A 211 -14.33 15.11 -2.91
N LEU A 212 -14.51 14.59 -1.68
CA LEU A 212 -13.67 14.90 -0.52
C LEU A 212 -12.25 14.35 -0.64
N ILE A 213 -12.01 13.35 -1.49
CA ILE A 213 -10.67 12.80 -1.75
C ILE A 213 -9.74 13.89 -2.29
N ILE A 214 -10.23 14.82 -3.09
CA ILE A 214 -9.43 15.91 -3.67
C ILE A 214 -8.90 16.87 -2.57
N PRO A 215 -9.74 17.53 -1.75
CA PRO A 215 -9.23 18.42 -0.71
C PRO A 215 -8.38 17.70 0.34
N ILE A 216 -8.75 16.46 0.74
CA ILE A 216 -7.92 15.64 1.64
C ILE A 216 -6.56 15.39 1.01
N GLY A 217 -6.56 14.95 -0.25
CA GLY A 217 -5.35 14.72 -1.05
C GLY A 217 -4.46 15.94 -1.15
N LEU A 218 -5.00 17.12 -1.44
CA LEU A 218 -4.23 18.36 -1.52
C LEU A 218 -3.59 18.74 -0.17
N VAL A 219 -4.29 18.53 0.95
CA VAL A 219 -3.71 18.71 2.29
C VAL A 219 -2.57 17.72 2.50
N PHE A 220 -2.76 16.44 2.16
CA PHE A 220 -1.70 15.45 2.22
C PHE A 220 -0.53 15.78 1.30
N ALA A 221 -0.74 16.31 0.09
CA ALA A 221 0.34 16.76 -0.78
C ALA A 221 1.21 17.83 -0.09
N ALA A 222 0.58 18.84 0.50
CA ALA A 222 1.30 19.88 1.23
C ALA A 222 2.09 19.31 2.42
N VAL A 223 1.46 18.45 3.22
CA VAL A 223 2.10 17.79 4.36
C VAL A 223 3.27 16.91 3.91
N TYR A 224 3.06 16.04 2.92
CA TYR A 224 4.11 15.19 2.37
C TYR A 224 5.29 16.00 1.86
N TYR A 225 5.03 17.02 1.03
CA TYR A 225 6.09 17.85 0.48
C TYR A 225 6.93 18.52 1.58
N VAL A 226 6.28 19.16 2.55
CA VAL A 226 6.96 19.87 3.63
C VAL A 226 7.72 18.90 4.52
N VAL A 227 7.09 17.82 4.99
CA VAL A 227 7.69 16.87 5.91
C VAL A 227 8.85 16.12 5.25
N PHE A 228 8.68 15.63 4.01
CA PHE A 228 9.76 14.95 3.29
C PHE A 228 10.93 15.90 3.05
N ARG A 229 10.67 17.09 2.50
CA ARG A 229 11.75 18.06 2.22
C ARG A 229 12.47 18.48 3.48
N PHE A 230 11.75 18.72 4.58
CA PHE A 230 12.33 19.00 5.88
C PHE A 230 13.20 17.84 6.37
N ALA A 231 12.68 16.61 6.40
CA ALA A 231 13.44 15.45 6.86
C ALA A 231 14.70 15.20 6.02
N ILE A 232 14.58 15.27 4.69
CA ILE A 232 15.70 15.08 3.75
C ILE A 232 16.82 16.09 4.02
N THR A 233 16.45 17.37 4.16
CA THR A 233 17.45 18.45 4.34
C THR A 233 18.00 18.52 5.75
N LYS A 234 17.16 18.32 6.78
CA LYS A 234 17.56 18.42 8.19
C LYS A 234 18.46 17.26 8.62
N PHE A 235 18.16 16.05 8.17
CA PHE A 235 18.90 14.84 8.53
C PHE A 235 19.89 14.40 7.45
N ASN A 236 20.03 15.18 6.37
CA ASN A 236 20.90 14.90 5.24
C ASN A 236 20.71 13.48 4.67
N LEU A 237 19.45 13.10 4.41
CA LEU A 237 19.12 11.74 3.97
C LEU A 237 19.59 11.49 2.53
N PRO A 238 20.11 10.29 2.21
CA PRO A 238 20.68 9.96 0.90
C PRO A 238 19.60 9.57 -0.12
N THR A 239 18.61 10.45 -0.39
CA THR A 239 17.61 10.21 -1.44
C THR A 239 18.24 10.30 -2.84
N PRO A 240 17.57 9.82 -3.91
CA PRO A 240 18.11 9.90 -5.28
C PRO A 240 18.63 11.29 -5.64
N GLY A 241 19.86 11.37 -6.13
CA GLY A 241 20.55 12.63 -6.42
C GLY A 241 21.30 13.25 -5.24
N ARG A 242 21.40 12.56 -4.09
CA ARG A 242 22.13 12.99 -2.88
C ARG A 242 23.16 11.95 -2.37
N GLU A 243 23.31 10.83 -3.06
CA GLU A 243 24.25 9.74 -2.75
C GLU A 243 25.70 10.25 -2.65
N PRO A 244 26.56 9.64 -1.81
CA PRO A 244 27.99 9.97 -1.73
C PRO A 244 28.67 9.80 -3.09
N GLU A 245 29.67 10.64 -3.41
CA GLU A 245 30.35 10.58 -4.73
C GLU A 245 31.11 9.26 -4.95
N GLU A 246 31.60 8.64 -3.88
CA GLU A 246 32.35 7.38 -3.93
C GLU A 246 31.49 6.19 -4.38
N GLU A 247 30.18 6.17 -4.11
CA GLU A 247 29.26 5.12 -4.58
C GLU A 247 28.90 5.27 -6.08
N ILE A 248 29.21 6.41 -6.69
CA ILE A 248 28.83 6.74 -8.07
C ILE A 248 29.88 6.28 -9.09
N GLU A 249 31.17 6.27 -8.71
CA GLU A 249 32.24 5.79 -9.61
C GLU A 249 32.14 4.29 -9.92
N ASP A 250 31.55 3.49 -9.04
CA ASP A 250 31.49 2.02 -9.21
C ASP A 250 30.42 1.59 -10.24
N LEU A 251 29.32 2.35 -10.39
CA LEU A 251 28.23 2.04 -11.33
C LEU A 251 28.50 2.46 -12.78
N THR A 252 29.50 3.32 -13.01
CA THR A 252 29.91 3.77 -14.35
C THR A 252 31.16 3.06 -14.87
N LYS A 253 31.78 2.23 -14.03
CA LYS A 253 32.91 1.37 -14.37
C LYS A 253 32.52 -0.09 -14.68
N ALA A 254 31.24 -0.45 -14.50
CA ALA A 254 30.70 -1.80 -14.76
C ALA A 254 30.07 -1.94 -16.16
#